data_AF-A0A329SDE6-F1
#
_entry.id   AF-A0A329SDE6-F1
#
_cell.length_a   1.000
_cell.length_b   1.000
_cell.length_c   1.000
_cell.angle_alpha   90.00
_cell.angle_beta   90.00
_cell.angle_gamma   90.00
#
_symmetry.space_group_name_H-M   'P 1'
#
loop_
_entity.id
_entity.type
_entity.pdbx_description
1 polymer ?
#
loop_
_entity_poly.entity_id
_entity_poly.type
_entity_poly.pdbx_seq_one_letter_code
_entity_poly.pdbx_strand_id
1 'polypeptide(L)'
;MIRPVEIAAATKPSPPDAIYYQVVASSNELPAFDPLLMIKTVVLSPDNVKRFNRTVLRFSTLLEHVVVFAFILRFATFIVSASVGRVMASVAALLHVPPILIFSFGMRVEYIKIIVWTFDFGVLHAANTLWAIVFSAVLGDSRAVLVFICWINFTNSLLQETHLRNTVFMVAVTLGELLFFAMLVVWLALDFVDDLHHYDLITARGHTLSTKDVLVNVLGTMAMLDLRKLYRRYHHLQQKRRTGTATQSLGYRCKIALRESKMVMSSSYSIVDRPTTPSPLQMCLSGESTRYDPRDTVWPRVGTLKPLSRCQIAMLYICGMTGGLFAQLSLFQSDNGNGGKAIAIVGITMSTGFCGVYTCCSQQQLLKRVVSSFHFLFQELQVLTAGICLMDMFSWEWVPVCGIASGMILSHTFFTVDALTPLMKRRLHFEFWLFVVGIMLFMLVLVLLLVDVLLFGYLGLRDREFLNVSIVGHQAIFHAAPFLFGRVLTVILWSSRYVYIVLTRVDDNALVLLRGNVEFDFENWKRQVVLDSRATRT
;
A
#
# COMPACT_ATOMS: atom_id res chain seq x y z
N MET A 1 -16.86 -13.45 -37.69
CA MET A 1 -18.08 -13.29 -36.88
C MET A 1 -18.25 -14.55 -36.04
N ILE A 2 -17.68 -14.57 -34.83
CA ILE A 2 -17.76 -15.72 -33.90
C ILE A 2 -17.93 -15.10 -32.51
N ARG A 3 -19.09 -15.33 -31.89
CA ARG A 3 -19.38 -14.94 -30.50
C ARG A 3 -18.52 -15.78 -29.55
N PRO A 4 -17.96 -15.24 -28.47
CA PRO A 4 -17.44 -16.07 -27.41
C PRO A 4 -18.63 -16.68 -26.66
N VAL A 5 -18.63 -18.01 -26.59
CA VAL A 5 -19.54 -18.83 -25.79
C VAL A 5 -19.26 -18.53 -24.31
N GLU A 6 -20.25 -17.97 -23.62
CA GLU A 6 -20.31 -18.02 -22.16
C GLU A 6 -20.35 -19.49 -21.75
N ILE A 7 -19.26 -19.99 -21.20
CA ILE A 7 -19.27 -21.25 -20.46
C ILE A 7 -19.99 -20.94 -19.15
N ALA A 8 -21.31 -21.15 -19.17
CA ALA A 8 -22.12 -21.29 -17.97
C ALA A 8 -21.53 -22.45 -17.15
N ALA A 9 -20.72 -22.11 -16.15
CA ALA A 9 -20.39 -23.06 -15.10
C ALA A 9 -21.72 -23.50 -14.48
N ALA A 10 -22.00 -24.80 -14.50
CA ALA A 10 -23.23 -25.40 -14.01
C ALA A 10 -23.53 -24.94 -12.57
N THR A 11 -24.37 -23.92 -12.42
CA THR A 11 -24.95 -23.51 -11.15
C THR A 11 -25.92 -24.59 -10.72
N LYS A 12 -25.58 -25.33 -9.67
CA LYS A 12 -26.55 -26.12 -8.89
C LYS A 12 -27.76 -25.21 -8.57
N PRO A 13 -29.00 -25.71 -8.68
CA PRO A 13 -30.18 -24.92 -8.30
C PRO A 13 -30.07 -24.58 -6.80
N SER A 14 -29.91 -23.30 -6.50
CA SER A 14 -29.85 -22.79 -5.13
C SER A 14 -31.26 -22.62 -4.57
N PRO A 15 -31.46 -22.79 -3.25
CA PRO A 15 -32.78 -22.63 -2.63
C PRO A 15 -33.28 -21.19 -2.78
N PRO A 16 -34.61 -20.99 -2.88
CA PRO A 16 -35.24 -19.70 -3.22
C PRO A 16 -34.97 -18.55 -2.22
N ASP A 17 -34.45 -18.86 -1.02
CA ASP A 17 -34.12 -17.88 0.03
C ASP A 17 -32.60 -17.67 0.23
N ALA A 18 -31.77 -18.06 -0.75
CA ALA A 18 -30.32 -17.89 -0.66
C ALA A 18 -29.91 -16.40 -0.67
N ILE A 19 -29.37 -15.93 0.46
CA ILE A 19 -28.78 -14.59 0.59
C ILE A 19 -27.42 -14.59 -0.12
N TYR A 20 -27.23 -13.66 -1.06
CA TYR A 20 -25.93 -13.39 -1.68
C TYR A 20 -25.44 -12.00 -1.30
N TYR A 21 -24.13 -11.83 -1.21
CA TYR A 21 -23.51 -10.51 -1.00
C TYR A 21 -22.88 -10.00 -2.29
N GLN A 22 -23.11 -8.71 -2.59
CA GLN A 22 -22.45 -8.00 -3.68
C GLN A 22 -21.63 -6.83 -3.11
N VAL A 23 -20.49 -6.57 -3.74
CA VAL A 23 -19.63 -5.42 -3.43
C VAL A 23 -20.26 -4.16 -4.02
N VAL A 24 -20.51 -3.18 -3.16
CA VAL A 24 -21.05 -1.87 -3.54
C VAL A 24 -20.14 -0.76 -3.03
N ALA A 25 -20.18 0.41 -3.68
CA ALA A 25 -19.50 1.59 -3.16
C ALA A 25 -20.15 1.98 -1.82
N SER A 26 -19.33 2.26 -0.81
CA SER A 26 -19.82 2.67 0.51
C SER A 26 -20.35 4.10 0.53
N SER A 27 -19.94 4.94 -0.43
CA SER A 27 -20.50 6.28 -0.64
C SER A 27 -21.50 6.24 -1.78
N ASN A 28 -22.62 6.97 -1.62
CA ASN A 28 -23.67 7.07 -2.64
C ASN A 28 -23.16 7.75 -3.91
N GLU A 29 -22.18 8.65 -3.78
CA GLU A 29 -21.53 9.33 -4.90
C GLU A 29 -20.01 9.15 -4.83
N LEU A 30 -19.43 8.78 -5.95
CA LEU A 30 -17.98 8.77 -6.16
C LEU A 30 -17.57 10.13 -6.76
N PRO A 31 -16.31 10.57 -6.57
CA PRO A 31 -15.89 11.88 -7.05
C PRO A 31 -15.98 11.96 -8.57
N ALA A 32 -16.42 13.12 -9.07
CA ALA A 32 -16.35 13.48 -10.48
C ALA A 32 -15.29 14.57 -10.67
N PHE A 33 -14.68 14.63 -11.85
CA PHE A 33 -13.68 15.67 -12.13
C PHE A 33 -13.78 16.17 -13.57
N ASP A 34 -13.39 17.42 -13.79
CA ASP A 34 -13.27 17.97 -15.13
C ASP A 34 -11.97 17.48 -15.79
N PRO A 35 -12.04 16.69 -16.88
CA PRO A 35 -10.87 16.21 -17.59
C PRO A 35 -10.34 17.22 -18.62
N LEU A 36 -10.70 18.50 -18.58
CA LEU A 36 -10.11 19.53 -19.44
C LEU A 36 -9.14 20.44 -18.68
N LEU A 37 -9.35 20.60 -17.38
CA LEU A 37 -8.54 21.46 -16.52
C LEU A 37 -7.16 20.86 -16.23
N MET A 38 -6.16 21.27 -17.01
CA MET A 38 -4.75 20.90 -16.84
C MET A 38 -3.97 22.04 -16.19
N ILE A 39 -2.82 21.73 -15.57
CA ILE A 39 -1.96 22.78 -14.97
C ILE A 39 -1.62 23.86 -16.01
N LYS A 40 -1.28 23.46 -17.25
CA LYS A 40 -0.97 24.42 -18.32
C LYS A 40 -2.14 25.32 -18.71
N THR A 41 -3.39 24.86 -18.61
CA THR A 41 -4.55 25.68 -18.98
C THR A 41 -4.93 26.66 -17.87
N VAL A 42 -4.49 26.40 -16.64
CA VAL A 42 -4.64 27.32 -15.51
C VAL A 42 -3.51 28.37 -15.51
N VAL A 43 -2.28 27.95 -15.82
CA VAL A 43 -1.09 28.82 -15.73
C VAL A 43 -0.86 29.65 -17.00
N LEU A 44 -1.19 29.14 -18.18
CA LEU A 44 -0.89 29.79 -19.47
C LEU A 44 -2.17 30.27 -20.16
N SER A 45 -2.06 31.37 -20.92
CA SER A 45 -3.12 31.82 -21.81
C SER A 45 -3.39 30.81 -22.95
N PRO A 46 -4.59 30.80 -23.56
CA PRO A 46 -4.95 29.81 -24.59
C PRO A 46 -3.98 29.76 -25.79
N ASP A 47 -3.45 30.91 -26.22
CA ASP A 47 -2.48 30.98 -27.31
C ASP A 47 -1.11 30.43 -26.90
N ASN A 48 -0.70 30.66 -25.67
CA ASN A 48 0.52 30.10 -25.10
C ASN A 48 0.41 28.59 -24.91
N VAL A 49 -0.77 28.05 -24.57
CA VAL A 49 -1.02 26.60 -24.52
C VAL A 49 -0.86 25.96 -25.91
N LYS A 50 -1.37 26.60 -26.98
CA LYS A 50 -1.20 26.11 -28.36
C LYS A 50 0.27 26.10 -28.77
N ARG A 51 1.00 27.19 -28.49
CA ARG A 51 2.44 27.29 -28.76
C ARG A 51 3.21 26.21 -28.00
N PHE A 52 2.94 26.06 -26.70
CA PHE A 52 3.55 25.05 -25.84
C PHE A 52 3.34 23.63 -26.39
N ASN A 53 2.09 23.25 -26.71
CA ASN A 53 1.80 21.92 -27.24
C ASN A 53 2.52 21.66 -28.58
N ARG A 54 2.62 22.67 -29.45
CA ARG A 54 3.34 22.56 -30.73
C ARG A 54 4.83 22.35 -30.49
N THR A 55 5.43 23.08 -29.57
CA THR A 55 6.84 22.92 -29.19
C THR A 55 7.11 21.54 -28.61
N VAL A 56 6.29 21.08 -27.67
CA VAL A 56 6.44 19.75 -27.04
C VAL A 56 6.33 18.63 -28.08
N LEU A 57 5.37 18.71 -29.01
CA LEU A 57 5.23 17.73 -30.09
C LEU A 57 6.43 17.76 -31.06
N ARG A 58 6.97 18.94 -31.37
CA ARG A 58 8.13 19.08 -32.26
C ARG A 58 9.40 18.46 -31.67
N PHE A 59 9.58 18.56 -30.35
CA PHE A 59 10.77 18.10 -29.65
C PHE A 59 10.56 16.83 -28.83
N SER A 60 9.47 16.08 -29.05
CA SER A 60 9.12 14.94 -28.20
C SER A 60 10.20 13.86 -28.18
N THR A 61 10.75 13.51 -29.35
CA THR A 61 11.81 12.50 -29.45
C THR A 61 13.08 12.97 -28.77
N LEU A 62 13.47 14.24 -28.97
CA LEU A 62 14.64 14.81 -28.28
C LEU A 62 14.46 14.76 -26.76
N LEU A 63 13.27 15.09 -26.27
CA LEU A 63 12.95 15.06 -24.85
C LEU A 63 13.08 13.65 -24.26
N GLU A 64 12.64 12.61 -24.98
CA GLU A 64 12.80 11.22 -24.54
C GLU A 64 14.28 10.84 -24.37
N HIS A 65 15.15 11.24 -25.31
CA HIS A 65 16.59 11.01 -25.21
C HIS A 65 17.21 11.80 -24.04
N VAL A 66 16.79 13.06 -23.84
CA VAL A 66 17.22 13.88 -22.70
C VAL A 66 16.84 13.20 -21.37
N VAL A 67 15.64 12.63 -21.26
CA VAL A 67 15.22 11.88 -20.07
C VAL A 67 16.14 10.69 -19.82
N VAL A 68 16.36 9.84 -20.84
CA VAL A 68 17.22 8.65 -20.69
C VAL A 68 18.63 9.05 -20.28
N PHE A 69 19.21 10.05 -20.93
CA PHE A 69 20.54 10.54 -20.60
C PHE A 69 20.62 11.14 -19.19
N ALA A 70 19.61 11.92 -18.78
CA ALA A 70 19.54 12.48 -17.43
C ALA A 70 19.45 11.38 -16.35
N PHE A 71 18.69 10.32 -16.60
CA PHE A 71 18.66 9.15 -15.71
C PHE A 71 20.05 8.49 -15.63
N ILE A 72 20.71 8.19 -16.75
CA ILE A 72 22.05 7.60 -16.75
C ILE A 72 23.02 8.46 -15.93
N LEU A 73 22.99 9.78 -16.15
CA LEU A 73 23.85 10.71 -15.43
C LEU A 73 23.55 10.74 -13.93
N ARG A 74 22.27 10.63 -13.55
CA ARG A 74 21.84 10.49 -12.15
C ARG A 74 22.41 9.23 -11.49
N PHE A 75 22.34 8.07 -12.15
CA PHE A 75 22.96 6.84 -11.62
C PHE A 75 24.48 7.02 -11.46
N ALA A 76 25.15 7.53 -12.50
CA ALA A 76 26.59 7.69 -12.49
C ALA A 76 27.07 8.67 -11.39
N THR A 77 26.31 9.73 -11.12
CA THR A 77 26.66 10.77 -10.13
C THR A 77 26.97 10.22 -8.73
N PHE A 78 26.30 9.14 -8.32
CA PHE A 78 26.49 8.56 -6.98
C PHE A 78 27.53 7.43 -6.93
N ILE A 79 28.06 6.99 -8.08
CA ILE A 79 29.08 5.92 -8.18
C ILE A 79 30.48 6.51 -8.41
N VAL A 80 30.56 7.64 -9.12
CA VAL A 80 31.85 8.29 -9.41
C VAL A 80 32.40 9.00 -8.18
N SER A 81 33.68 9.35 -8.23
CA SER A 81 34.34 10.09 -7.15
C SER A 81 33.65 11.42 -6.84
N ALA A 82 33.69 11.84 -5.58
CA ALA A 82 32.95 13.01 -5.10
C ALA A 82 33.20 14.28 -5.91
N SER A 83 34.44 14.54 -6.34
CA SER A 83 34.79 15.71 -7.15
C SER A 83 34.07 15.75 -8.50
N VAL A 84 34.01 14.61 -9.19
CA VAL A 84 33.33 14.47 -10.49
C VAL A 84 31.82 14.45 -10.29
N GLY A 85 31.35 13.73 -9.26
CA GLY A 85 29.94 13.63 -8.90
C GLY A 85 29.31 14.98 -8.60
N ARG A 86 30.02 15.89 -7.91
CA ARG A 86 29.56 17.25 -7.62
C ARG A 86 29.25 18.08 -8.88
N VAL A 87 30.06 17.94 -9.92
CA VAL A 87 29.85 18.62 -11.22
C VAL A 87 28.73 17.94 -12.00
N MET A 88 28.78 16.60 -12.10
CA MET A 88 27.76 15.80 -12.79
C MET A 88 26.37 16.00 -12.21
N ALA A 89 26.25 16.16 -10.88
CA ALA A 89 24.99 16.40 -10.20
C ALA A 89 24.29 17.66 -10.71
N SER A 90 25.04 18.75 -10.92
CA SER A 90 24.50 20.03 -11.40
C SER A 90 24.00 19.90 -12.84
N VAL A 91 24.76 19.19 -13.69
CA VAL A 91 24.37 18.92 -15.09
C VAL A 91 23.15 18.01 -15.15
N ALA A 92 23.12 16.94 -14.35
CA ALA A 92 21.98 16.02 -14.25
C ALA A 92 20.72 16.73 -13.75
N ALA A 93 20.86 17.57 -12.74
CA ALA A 93 19.77 18.40 -12.21
C ALA A 93 19.17 19.27 -13.32
N LEU A 94 20.00 19.99 -14.09
CA LEU A 94 19.55 20.86 -15.18
C LEU A 94 18.83 20.08 -16.29
N LEU A 95 19.33 18.90 -16.66
CA LEU A 95 18.73 18.05 -17.69
C LEU A 95 17.37 17.48 -17.28
N HIS A 96 17.11 17.30 -15.99
CA HIS A 96 15.82 16.84 -15.48
C HIS A 96 14.74 17.93 -15.46
N VAL A 97 15.11 19.22 -15.45
CA VAL A 97 14.14 20.34 -15.36
C VAL A 97 13.14 20.36 -16.52
N PRO A 98 13.55 20.31 -17.81
CA PRO A 98 12.57 20.37 -18.91
C PRO A 98 11.57 19.20 -18.91
N PRO A 99 11.98 17.92 -18.74
CA PRO A 99 11.04 16.82 -18.61
C PRO A 99 10.07 16.98 -17.44
N ILE A 100 10.55 17.41 -16.27
CA ILE A 100 9.72 17.65 -15.07
C ILE A 100 8.64 18.68 -15.39
N LEU A 101 9.00 19.82 -15.97
CA LEU A 101 8.05 20.88 -16.30
C LEU A 101 6.99 20.42 -17.32
N ILE A 102 7.43 19.76 -18.40
CA ILE A 102 6.52 19.26 -19.44
C ILE A 102 5.56 18.24 -18.87
N PHE A 103 6.06 17.35 -18.01
CA PHE A 103 5.26 16.35 -17.33
C PHE A 103 4.22 17.00 -16.40
N SER A 104 4.66 17.93 -15.54
CA SER A 104 3.77 18.63 -14.61
C SER A 104 2.66 19.39 -15.35
N PHE A 105 2.99 20.07 -16.44
CA PHE A 105 2.01 20.81 -17.24
C PHE A 105 0.93 19.93 -17.89
N GLY A 106 1.19 18.64 -18.06
CA GLY A 106 0.22 17.65 -18.55
C GLY A 106 -0.73 17.10 -17.49
N MET A 107 -0.50 17.38 -16.21
CA MET A 107 -1.31 16.87 -15.10
C MET A 107 -2.65 17.60 -14.99
N ARG A 108 -3.69 16.88 -14.52
CA ARG A 108 -5.07 17.39 -14.39
C ARG A 108 -5.35 17.88 -12.98
N VAL A 109 -5.72 19.15 -12.83
CA VAL A 109 -5.80 19.83 -11.52
C VAL A 109 -6.87 19.20 -10.62
N GLU A 110 -8.09 19.00 -11.13
CA GLU A 110 -9.17 18.40 -10.34
C GLU A 110 -8.85 16.95 -9.94
N TYR A 111 -8.12 16.22 -10.78
CA TYR A 111 -7.72 14.86 -10.43
C TYR A 111 -6.57 14.84 -9.41
N ILE A 112 -5.63 15.79 -9.46
CA ILE A 112 -4.60 15.97 -8.43
C ILE A 112 -5.26 16.18 -7.07
N LYS A 113 -6.28 17.04 -6.98
CA LYS A 113 -7.01 17.29 -5.73
C LYS A 113 -7.52 15.98 -5.11
N ILE A 114 -8.09 15.08 -5.92
CA ILE A 114 -8.56 13.77 -5.42
C ILE A 114 -7.39 12.91 -4.92
N ILE A 115 -6.27 12.84 -5.66
CA ILE A 115 -5.14 11.95 -5.33
C ILE A 115 -4.34 12.44 -4.12
N VAL A 116 -4.11 13.76 -3.99
CA VAL A 116 -3.27 14.33 -2.92
C VAL A 116 -3.85 14.05 -1.53
N TRP A 117 -5.18 13.96 -1.42
CA TRP A 117 -5.86 13.61 -0.16
C TRP A 117 -5.91 12.12 0.14
N THR A 118 -5.33 11.27 -0.72
CA THR A 118 -5.24 9.83 -0.44
C THR A 118 -4.11 9.52 0.53
N PHE A 119 -4.36 8.57 1.44
CA PHE A 119 -3.35 8.07 2.37
C PHE A 119 -2.09 7.55 1.64
N ASP A 120 -2.27 6.79 0.55
CA ASP A 120 -1.15 6.21 -0.20
C ASP A 120 -0.23 7.33 -0.76
N PHE A 121 -0.78 8.47 -1.21
CA PHE A 121 0.00 9.63 -1.64
C PHE A 121 0.75 10.29 -0.48
N GLY A 122 0.04 10.62 0.61
CA GLY A 122 0.62 11.32 1.75
C GLY A 122 1.81 10.59 2.36
N VAL A 123 1.71 9.26 2.53
CA VAL A 123 2.79 8.43 3.09
C VAL A 123 4.01 8.39 2.17
N LEU A 124 3.79 8.20 0.87
CA LEU A 124 4.88 8.16 -0.11
C LEU A 124 5.58 9.51 -0.26
N HIS A 125 4.82 10.60 -0.21
CA HIS A 125 5.39 11.95 -0.27
C HIS A 125 6.15 12.29 1.02
N ALA A 126 5.65 11.90 2.19
CA ALA A 126 6.36 12.05 3.46
C ALA A 126 7.66 11.24 3.48
N ALA A 127 7.64 9.99 3.04
CA ALA A 127 8.83 9.15 2.91
C ALA A 127 9.85 9.76 1.94
N ASN A 128 9.41 10.22 0.77
CA ASN A 128 10.26 10.92 -0.21
C ASN A 128 10.89 12.19 0.36
N THR A 129 10.13 12.95 1.15
CA THR A 129 10.63 14.18 1.80
C THR A 129 11.65 13.86 2.89
N LEU A 130 11.38 12.84 3.71
CA LEU A 130 12.33 12.36 4.72
C LEU A 130 13.64 11.87 4.07
N TRP A 131 13.54 11.08 2.99
CA TRP A 131 14.71 10.67 2.21
C TRP A 131 15.50 11.87 1.68
N ALA A 132 14.83 12.83 1.04
CA ALA A 132 15.49 13.98 0.45
C ALA A 132 16.22 14.83 1.50
N ILE A 133 15.59 15.06 2.66
CA ILE A 133 16.19 15.83 3.76
C ILE A 133 17.41 15.10 4.33
N VAL A 134 17.24 13.84 4.74
CA VAL A 134 18.33 13.07 5.37
C VAL A 134 19.47 12.86 4.39
N PHE A 135 19.18 12.53 3.13
CA PHE A 135 20.23 12.26 2.14
C PHE A 135 21.00 13.53 1.77
N SER A 136 20.31 14.67 1.65
CA SER A 136 20.98 15.96 1.43
C SER A 136 21.87 16.35 2.61
N ALA A 137 21.43 16.09 3.84
CA ALA A 137 22.22 16.35 5.05
C ALA A 137 23.49 15.49 5.11
N VAL A 138 23.40 14.20 4.76
CA VAL A 138 24.54 13.26 4.75
C VAL A 138 25.53 13.58 3.61
N LEU A 139 25.05 14.05 2.46
CA LEU A 139 25.91 14.44 1.32
C LEU A 139 26.70 15.72 1.60
N GLY A 140 26.08 16.74 2.21
CA GLY A 140 26.75 17.99 2.58
C GLY A 140 27.33 18.82 1.43
N ASP A 141 27.02 18.50 0.16
CA ASP A 141 27.64 19.11 -1.02
C ASP A 141 26.64 19.38 -2.17
N SER A 142 27.14 19.77 -3.35
CA SER A 142 26.31 20.11 -4.52
C SER A 142 25.47 18.95 -5.06
N ARG A 143 25.76 17.69 -4.69
CA ARG A 143 24.91 16.53 -5.05
C ARG A 143 23.51 16.65 -4.44
N ALA A 144 23.35 17.40 -3.35
CA ALA A 144 22.05 17.71 -2.76
C ALA A 144 21.09 18.41 -3.75
N VAL A 145 21.61 19.18 -4.72
CA VAL A 145 20.79 19.82 -5.76
C VAL A 145 20.12 18.75 -6.64
N LEU A 146 20.84 17.69 -6.98
CA LEU A 146 20.27 16.56 -7.73
C LEU A 146 19.24 15.82 -6.88
N VAL A 147 19.48 15.63 -5.58
CA VAL A 147 18.51 15.00 -4.66
C VAL A 147 17.21 15.80 -4.61
N PHE A 148 17.28 17.13 -4.54
CA PHE A 148 16.10 17.99 -4.59
C PHE A 148 15.32 17.84 -5.91
N ILE A 149 16.02 17.79 -7.05
CA ILE A 149 15.37 17.55 -8.35
C ILE A 149 14.75 16.15 -8.43
N CYS A 150 15.41 15.13 -7.88
CA CYS A 150 14.85 13.78 -7.75
C CYS A 150 13.60 13.77 -6.86
N TRP A 151 13.57 14.54 -5.77
CA TRP A 151 12.38 14.69 -4.92
C TRP A 151 11.18 15.25 -5.71
N ILE A 152 11.38 16.27 -6.55
CA ILE A 152 10.34 16.80 -7.44
C ILE A 152 9.93 15.73 -8.46
N ASN A 153 10.92 15.08 -9.09
CA ASN A 153 10.66 14.07 -10.12
C ASN A 153 9.83 12.90 -9.59
N PHE A 154 10.15 12.44 -8.38
CA PHE A 154 9.39 11.40 -7.70
C PHE A 154 7.97 11.87 -7.38
N THR A 155 7.80 13.09 -6.86
CA THR A 155 6.48 13.66 -6.59
C THR A 155 5.62 13.74 -7.85
N ASN A 156 6.22 14.11 -8.99
CA ASN A 156 5.57 14.05 -10.30
C ASN A 156 5.20 12.62 -10.69
N SER A 157 6.08 11.65 -10.46
CA SER A 157 5.81 10.22 -10.69
C SER A 157 4.64 9.69 -9.85
N LEU A 158 4.48 10.18 -8.61
CA LEU A 158 3.31 9.86 -7.78
C LEU A 158 2.00 10.36 -8.42
N LEU A 159 2.03 11.55 -9.01
CA LEU A 159 0.88 12.18 -9.67
C LEU A 159 0.72 11.77 -11.13
N GLN A 160 1.56 10.87 -11.63
CA GLN A 160 1.61 10.55 -13.06
C GLN A 160 0.33 9.93 -13.60
N GLU A 161 -0.51 9.36 -12.74
CA GLU A 161 -1.82 8.85 -13.15
C GLU A 161 -2.81 9.96 -13.57
N THR A 162 -2.63 11.17 -13.05
CA THR A 162 -3.45 12.32 -13.48
C THR A 162 -3.27 12.62 -14.97
N HIS A 163 -2.14 12.19 -15.53
CA HIS A 163 -1.92 12.10 -16.94
C HIS A 163 -2.64 10.85 -17.49
N LEU A 164 -3.87 11.02 -17.99
CA LEU A 164 -4.75 9.94 -18.48
C LEU A 164 -4.21 9.12 -19.67
N ARG A 165 -3.04 9.47 -20.19
CA ARG A 165 -2.33 8.69 -21.19
C ARG A 165 -1.40 7.74 -20.45
N ASN A 166 -1.49 6.44 -20.69
CA ASN A 166 -0.51 5.47 -20.23
C ASN A 166 0.27 4.96 -21.45
N THR A 167 1.58 5.23 -21.51
CA THR A 167 2.47 4.86 -22.62
C THR A 167 3.56 3.92 -22.10
N VAL A 168 4.18 3.15 -23.00
CA VAL A 168 5.33 2.30 -22.66
C VAL A 168 6.46 3.14 -22.06
N PHE A 169 6.70 4.34 -22.59
CA PHE A 169 7.70 5.28 -22.06
C PHE A 169 7.44 5.65 -20.59
N MET A 170 6.19 5.92 -20.21
CA MET A 170 5.85 6.23 -18.82
C MET A 170 6.09 5.07 -17.85
N VAL A 171 5.87 3.83 -18.32
CA VAL A 171 6.21 2.62 -17.55
C VAL A 171 7.73 2.44 -17.45
N ALA A 172 8.48 2.71 -18.53
CA ALA A 172 9.94 2.68 -18.51
C ALA A 172 10.53 3.71 -17.53
N VAL A 173 9.98 4.93 -17.48
CA VAL A 173 10.38 5.95 -16.49
C VAL A 173 10.08 5.48 -15.07
N THR A 174 8.91 4.88 -14.82
CA THR A 174 8.57 4.32 -13.49
C THR A 174 9.55 3.21 -13.08
N LEU A 175 9.93 2.36 -14.04
CA LEU A 175 10.94 1.32 -13.81
C LEU A 175 12.32 1.93 -13.51
N GLY A 176 12.72 2.98 -14.23
CA GLY A 176 13.97 3.71 -13.97
C GLY A 176 14.03 4.28 -12.56
N GLU A 177 12.94 4.85 -12.05
CA GLU A 177 12.84 5.32 -10.66
C GLU A 177 12.97 4.18 -9.64
N LEU A 178 12.27 3.06 -9.87
CA LEU A 178 12.36 1.88 -9.00
C LEU A 178 13.80 1.35 -8.94
N LEU A 179 14.45 1.21 -10.10
CA LEU A 179 15.83 0.75 -10.20
C LEU A 179 16.77 1.73 -9.50
N PHE A 180 16.52 3.04 -9.59
CA PHE A 180 17.32 4.05 -8.91
C PHE A 180 17.25 3.87 -7.39
N PHE A 181 16.06 3.76 -6.80
CA PHE A 181 15.95 3.55 -5.36
C PHE A 181 16.53 2.21 -4.91
N ALA A 182 16.28 1.14 -5.65
CA ALA A 182 16.82 -0.18 -5.32
C ALA A 182 18.36 -0.20 -5.35
N MET A 183 18.96 0.42 -6.38
CA MET A 183 20.41 0.54 -6.49
C MET A 183 20.98 1.47 -5.42
N LEU A 184 20.31 2.57 -5.11
CA LEU A 184 20.76 3.50 -4.08
C LEU A 184 20.77 2.85 -2.68
N VAL A 185 19.80 1.97 -2.38
CA VAL A 185 19.85 1.14 -1.15
C VAL A 185 21.13 0.32 -1.10
N VAL A 186 21.48 -0.36 -2.21
CA VAL A 186 22.68 -1.19 -2.29
C VAL A 186 23.95 -0.35 -2.18
N TRP A 187 24.00 0.81 -2.84
CA TRP A 187 25.17 1.71 -2.79
C TRP A 187 25.40 2.31 -1.42
N LEU A 188 24.33 2.72 -0.73
CA LEU A 188 24.43 3.23 0.64
C LEU A 188 24.74 2.11 1.64
N ALA A 189 24.20 0.91 1.44
CA ALA A 189 24.51 -0.24 2.28
C ALA A 189 26.00 -0.61 2.24
N LEU A 190 26.57 -0.67 1.03
CA LEU A 190 27.95 -1.09 0.78
C LEU A 190 28.97 0.06 0.82
N ASP A 191 28.56 1.25 1.23
CA ASP A 191 29.42 2.46 1.30
C ASP A 191 30.15 2.79 -0.02
N PHE A 192 29.47 2.55 -1.16
CA PHE A 192 30.03 2.87 -2.49
C PHE A 192 29.97 4.35 -2.85
N VAL A 193 29.20 5.16 -2.11
CA VAL A 193 29.05 6.58 -2.39
C VAL A 193 30.12 7.34 -1.63
N ASP A 194 31.06 7.93 -2.37
CA ASP A 194 32.17 8.68 -1.78
C ASP A 194 31.71 9.90 -0.97
N ASP A 195 32.46 10.23 0.08
CA ASP A 195 32.34 11.47 0.88
C ASP A 195 30.97 11.64 1.57
N LEU A 196 30.39 10.53 2.04
CA LEU A 196 29.19 10.54 2.88
C LEU A 196 29.55 10.73 4.35
N HIS A 197 28.88 11.67 5.00
CA HIS A 197 29.03 11.95 6.42
C HIS A 197 27.82 11.38 7.18
N HIS A 198 27.91 10.11 7.58
CA HIS A 198 26.86 9.50 8.38
C HIS A 198 26.90 10.01 9.81
N TYR A 199 25.76 10.50 10.29
CA TYR A 199 25.56 10.93 11.67
C TYR A 199 24.79 9.87 12.46
N ASP A 200 25.17 9.69 13.72
CA ASP A 200 24.38 8.95 14.70
C ASP A 200 23.26 9.85 15.22
N LEU A 201 22.01 9.44 14.99
CA LEU A 201 20.83 10.20 15.41
C LEU A 201 20.45 9.90 16.86
N ILE A 202 20.54 8.64 17.25
CA ILE A 202 20.22 8.17 18.59
C ILE A 202 21.31 7.20 19.01
N THR A 203 22.04 7.55 20.07
CA THR A 203 23.00 6.66 20.72
C THR A 203 22.51 6.39 22.13
N ALA A 204 22.00 5.19 22.37
CA ALA A 204 21.48 4.81 23.67
C ALA A 204 21.83 3.35 23.99
N ARG A 205 22.39 3.12 25.19
CA ARG A 205 22.81 1.79 25.69
C ARG A 205 23.70 0.96 24.74
N GLY A 206 24.49 1.61 23.89
CA GLY A 206 25.34 0.93 22.91
C GLY A 206 24.64 0.56 21.60
N HIS A 207 23.36 0.94 21.44
CA HIS A 207 22.65 0.91 20.17
C HIS A 207 22.76 2.27 19.51
N THR A 208 23.16 2.28 18.24
CA THR A 208 23.23 3.47 17.41
C THR A 208 22.21 3.36 16.29
N LEU A 209 21.32 4.35 16.19
CA LEU A 209 20.49 4.55 15.01
C LEU A 209 21.18 5.60 14.15
N SER A 210 21.75 5.18 13.03
CA SER A 210 22.46 6.08 12.13
C SER A 210 21.54 6.63 11.04
N THR A 211 21.95 7.74 10.44
CA THR A 211 21.34 8.25 9.20
C THR A 211 21.36 7.24 8.05
N LYS A 212 22.36 6.34 8.00
CA LYS A 212 22.44 5.24 7.03
C LYS A 212 21.25 4.30 7.16
N ASP A 213 20.92 3.91 8.39
CA ASP A 213 19.79 3.00 8.66
C ASP A 213 18.46 3.63 8.27
N VAL A 214 18.26 4.92 8.58
CA VAL A 214 17.07 5.67 8.18
C VAL A 214 16.94 5.69 6.66
N LEU A 215 18.02 6.00 5.94
CA LEU A 215 18.01 6.05 4.47
C LEU A 215 17.70 4.70 3.84
N VAL A 216 18.38 3.64 4.27
CA VAL A 216 18.16 2.27 3.77
C VAL A 216 16.70 1.84 3.99
N ASN A 217 16.13 2.16 5.15
CA ASN A 217 14.76 1.77 5.48
C ASN A 217 13.71 2.54 4.68
N VAL A 218 13.86 3.86 4.57
CA VAL A 218 12.96 4.73 3.80
C VAL A 218 13.01 4.37 2.33
N LEU A 219 14.21 4.23 1.75
CA LEU A 219 14.40 3.85 0.36
C LEU A 219 13.86 2.44 0.05
N GLY A 220 14.09 1.46 0.93
CA GLY A 220 13.52 0.12 0.77
C GLY A 220 11.99 0.13 0.78
N THR A 221 11.39 0.95 1.65
CA THR A 221 9.93 1.13 1.71
C THR A 221 9.38 1.80 0.44
N MET A 222 10.07 2.84 -0.05
CA MET A 222 9.71 3.50 -1.31
C MET A 222 9.81 2.54 -2.50
N ALA A 223 10.90 1.78 -2.61
CA ALA A 223 11.10 0.78 -3.67
C ALA A 223 9.99 -0.28 -3.69
N MET A 224 9.60 -0.82 -2.53
CA MET A 224 8.48 -1.78 -2.44
C MET A 224 7.15 -1.17 -2.92
N LEU A 225 6.86 0.08 -2.54
CA LEU A 225 5.64 0.76 -2.93
C LEU A 225 5.65 1.18 -4.41
N ASP A 226 6.81 1.48 -4.97
CA ASP A 226 6.96 1.78 -6.40
C ASP A 226 6.87 0.53 -7.27
N LEU A 227 7.38 -0.61 -6.80
CA LEU A 227 7.20 -1.90 -7.47
C LEU A 227 5.71 -2.22 -7.65
N ARG A 228 4.88 -1.95 -6.64
CA ARG A 228 3.41 -2.06 -6.74
C ARG A 228 2.85 -1.14 -7.82
N LYS A 229 3.27 0.13 -7.87
CA LYS A 229 2.81 1.08 -8.89
C LYS A 229 3.19 0.60 -10.29
N LEU A 230 4.43 0.16 -10.47
CA LEU A 230 4.93 -0.38 -11.73
C LEU A 230 4.13 -1.60 -12.17
N TYR A 231 3.95 -2.58 -11.28
CA TYR A 231 3.17 -3.79 -11.56
C TYR A 231 1.75 -3.45 -12.03
N ARG A 232 1.06 -2.53 -11.33
CA ARG A 232 -0.29 -2.09 -11.70
C ARG A 232 -0.34 -1.41 -13.06
N ARG A 233 0.60 -0.50 -13.33
CA ARG A 233 0.67 0.20 -14.62
C ARG A 233 0.94 -0.78 -15.76
N TYR A 234 1.84 -1.72 -15.55
CA TYR A 234 2.18 -2.76 -16.53
C TYR A 234 0.97 -3.65 -16.83
N HIS A 235 0.28 -4.13 -15.79
CA HIS A 235 -0.94 -4.91 -15.94
C HIS A 235 -2.04 -4.12 -16.68
N HIS A 236 -2.24 -2.85 -16.33
CA HIS A 236 -3.21 -1.99 -17.01
C HIS A 236 -2.88 -1.79 -18.50
N LEU A 237 -1.60 -1.61 -18.86
CA LEU A 237 -1.18 -1.57 -20.27
C LEU A 237 -1.51 -2.87 -21.01
N GLN A 238 -1.25 -4.03 -20.39
CA GLN A 238 -1.58 -5.31 -21.01
C GLN A 238 -3.09 -5.48 -21.21
N GLN A 239 -3.90 -5.05 -20.25
CA GLN A 239 -5.36 -5.13 -20.32
C GLN A 239 -5.94 -4.19 -21.38
N LYS A 240 -5.44 -2.94 -21.48
CA LYS A 240 -5.84 -1.99 -22.53
C LYS A 240 -5.53 -2.48 -23.94
N ARG A 241 -4.50 -3.31 -24.12
CA ARG A 241 -4.18 -3.95 -25.41
C ARG A 241 -5.22 -5.01 -25.81
N ARG A 242 -5.98 -5.54 -24.85
CA ARG A 242 -6.94 -6.64 -25.05
C ARG A 242 -8.39 -6.18 -25.20
N THR A 243 -8.80 -5.03 -24.64
CA THR A 243 -10.20 -4.59 -24.67
C THR A 243 -10.34 -3.06 -24.72
N GLY A 244 -11.33 -2.57 -25.48
CA GLY A 244 -11.74 -1.16 -25.55
C GLY A 244 -12.55 -0.69 -24.34
N THR A 245 -12.09 -1.02 -23.13
CA THR A 245 -12.79 -0.84 -21.86
C THR A 245 -12.43 0.46 -21.16
N ALA A 246 -13.30 0.89 -20.23
CA ALA A 246 -13.14 2.05 -19.35
C ALA A 246 -11.74 2.09 -18.69
N THR A 247 -11.23 3.30 -18.46
CA THR A 247 -9.90 3.49 -17.87
C THR A 247 -9.97 3.32 -16.36
N GLN A 248 -9.17 2.41 -15.81
CA GLN A 248 -9.10 2.17 -14.38
C GLN A 248 -8.24 3.23 -13.69
N SER A 249 -8.75 3.77 -12.58
CA SER A 249 -7.97 4.55 -11.64
C SER A 249 -7.02 3.64 -10.85
N LEU A 250 -5.73 3.93 -10.91
CA LEU A 250 -4.64 3.18 -10.30
C LEU A 250 -4.32 3.64 -8.86
N GLY A 251 -4.57 4.91 -8.57
CA GLY A 251 -4.16 5.64 -7.36
C GLY A 251 -5.33 6.06 -6.50
N TYR A 252 -6.52 6.30 -7.08
CA TYR A 252 -7.74 6.43 -6.29
C TYR A 252 -8.46 5.08 -6.19
N ARG A 253 -8.83 4.70 -4.96
CA ARG A 253 -9.65 3.53 -4.68
C ARG A 253 -10.73 3.88 -3.69
N CYS A 254 -11.95 3.42 -3.94
CA CYS A 254 -13.09 3.77 -3.10
C CYS A 254 -13.25 2.81 -1.92
N LYS A 255 -13.93 3.29 -0.87
CA LYS A 255 -14.41 2.43 0.22
C LYS A 255 -15.56 1.57 -0.32
N ILE A 256 -15.56 0.29 0.02
CA ILE A 256 -16.58 -0.66 -0.43
C ILE A 256 -17.27 -1.32 0.76
N ALA A 257 -18.51 -1.76 0.56
CA ALA A 257 -19.31 -2.47 1.54
C ALA A 257 -19.95 -3.72 0.90
N LEU A 258 -20.29 -4.70 1.72
CA LEU A 258 -21.04 -5.88 1.29
C LEU A 258 -22.54 -5.66 1.53
N ARG A 259 -23.31 -5.56 0.46
CA ARG A 259 -24.78 -5.43 0.55
C ARG A 259 -25.45 -6.74 0.15
N GLU A 260 -26.53 -7.07 0.85
CA GLU A 260 -27.38 -8.22 0.50
C GLU A 260 -28.04 -7.97 -0.86
N SER A 261 -27.78 -8.87 -1.80
CA SER A 261 -28.43 -8.92 -3.11
C SER A 261 -29.44 -10.06 -3.08
N LYS A 262 -30.74 -9.71 -3.05
CA LYS A 262 -31.79 -10.68 -3.38
C LYS A 262 -31.68 -11.01 -4.87
N MET A 263 -32.03 -12.23 -5.27
CA MET A 263 -32.02 -12.68 -6.66
C MET A 263 -33.16 -11.98 -7.44
N VAL A 264 -33.03 -10.68 -7.66
CA VAL A 264 -33.92 -9.90 -8.52
C VAL A 264 -33.17 -9.70 -9.82
N MET A 265 -33.73 -10.25 -10.89
CA MET A 265 -33.30 -10.00 -12.27
C MET A 265 -33.66 -8.54 -12.59
N SER A 266 -32.84 -7.59 -12.14
CA SER A 266 -33.07 -6.17 -12.40
C SER A 266 -32.19 -5.72 -13.55
N SER A 267 -32.75 -5.86 -14.75
CA SER A 267 -32.50 -4.94 -15.85
C SER A 267 -33.04 -3.57 -15.44
N SER A 268 -32.17 -2.66 -15.03
CA SER A 268 -32.55 -1.26 -14.84
C SER A 268 -31.45 -0.37 -15.39
N TYR A 269 -31.56 -0.06 -16.68
CA TYR A 269 -30.97 1.15 -17.23
C TYR A 269 -31.76 2.33 -16.66
N SER A 270 -31.18 3.05 -15.71
CA SER A 270 -31.70 4.38 -15.35
C SER A 270 -31.24 5.37 -16.42
N ILE A 271 -32.21 5.82 -17.23
CA ILE A 271 -32.06 7.00 -18.09
C ILE A 271 -32.10 8.20 -17.15
N VAL A 272 -30.94 8.84 -16.95
CA VAL A 272 -30.84 10.11 -16.22
C VAL A 272 -30.96 11.24 -17.23
N ASP A 273 -31.94 12.12 -17.01
CA ASP A 273 -32.15 13.36 -17.76
C ASP A 273 -30.93 14.28 -17.67
N ARG A 274 -30.53 14.85 -18.83
CA ARG A 274 -29.26 15.55 -19.03
C ARG A 274 -29.42 17.07 -18.97
N PRO A 275 -28.58 17.80 -18.22
CA PRO A 275 -28.39 19.24 -18.38
C PRO A 275 -27.34 19.58 -19.45
N THR A 276 -27.49 20.76 -20.04
CA THR A 276 -26.83 21.34 -21.24
C THR A 276 -25.39 21.85 -21.05
N THR A 277 -24.59 21.21 -20.19
CA THR A 277 -23.16 21.53 -19.98
C THR A 277 -22.32 20.27 -20.08
N PRO A 278 -21.06 20.30 -20.58
CA PRO A 278 -20.22 19.09 -20.64
C PRO A 278 -20.08 18.53 -19.22
N SER A 279 -20.68 17.37 -18.98
CA SER A 279 -20.79 16.79 -17.65
C SER A 279 -19.39 16.43 -17.12
N PRO A 280 -19.12 16.60 -15.81
CA PRO A 280 -17.85 16.17 -15.24
C PRO A 280 -17.69 14.65 -15.43
N LEU A 281 -16.44 14.18 -15.57
CA LEU A 281 -16.17 12.77 -15.76
C LEU A 281 -16.42 12.03 -14.44
N GLN A 282 -17.52 11.29 -14.40
CA GLN A 282 -17.96 10.53 -13.22
C GLN A 282 -17.11 9.28 -13.04
N MET A 283 -16.55 9.11 -11.84
CA MET A 283 -15.95 7.85 -11.44
C MET A 283 -17.02 6.84 -11.02
N CYS A 284 -16.84 5.58 -11.42
CA CYS A 284 -17.72 4.47 -11.08
C CYS A 284 -16.91 3.34 -10.45
N LEU A 285 -17.53 2.56 -9.55
CA LEU A 285 -16.93 1.31 -9.10
C LEU A 285 -16.79 0.37 -10.31
N SER A 286 -15.60 -0.19 -10.51
CA SER A 286 -15.37 -1.23 -11.52
C SER A 286 -16.39 -2.35 -11.32
N GLY A 287 -17.08 -2.74 -12.38
CA GLY A 287 -18.19 -3.70 -12.33
C GLY A 287 -17.73 -5.09 -11.88
N GLU A 288 -17.71 -5.33 -10.58
CA GLU A 288 -17.48 -6.67 -10.03
C GLU A 288 -18.81 -7.43 -10.03
N SER A 289 -18.96 -8.34 -11.01
CA SER A 289 -20.11 -9.24 -11.13
C SER A 289 -20.10 -10.38 -10.10
N THR A 290 -19.04 -10.50 -9.30
CA THR A 290 -18.86 -11.59 -8.35
C THR A 290 -19.81 -11.43 -7.16
N ARG A 291 -20.74 -12.39 -7.04
CA ARG A 291 -21.61 -12.56 -5.88
C ARG A 291 -20.98 -13.56 -4.92
N TYR A 292 -21.05 -13.27 -3.63
CA TYR A 292 -20.49 -14.13 -2.58
C TYR A 292 -21.61 -14.87 -1.86
N ASP A 293 -21.60 -16.21 -1.91
CA ASP A 293 -22.46 -17.04 -1.06
C ASP A 293 -21.81 -17.11 0.34
N PRO A 294 -22.53 -16.74 1.42
CA PRO A 294 -22.01 -16.81 2.78
C PRO A 294 -21.73 -18.24 3.26
N ARG A 295 -22.21 -19.28 2.57
CA ARG A 295 -21.98 -20.70 2.89
C ARG A 295 -20.62 -21.20 2.40
N ASP A 296 -20.01 -20.53 1.43
CA ASP A 296 -18.71 -20.88 0.85
C ASP A 296 -17.55 -20.43 1.76
N THR A 297 -17.55 -20.97 2.98
CA THR A 297 -16.52 -20.73 3.99
C THR A 297 -15.33 -21.67 3.80
N VAL A 298 -14.16 -21.33 4.37
CA VAL A 298 -12.95 -22.17 4.29
C VAL A 298 -13.23 -23.58 4.81
N TRP A 299 -13.99 -23.69 5.91
CA TRP A 299 -14.40 -24.99 6.44
C TRP A 299 -15.91 -25.02 6.74
N PRO A 300 -16.74 -25.54 5.81
CA PRO A 300 -18.20 -25.46 5.89
C PRO A 300 -18.82 -26.06 7.16
N ARG A 301 -18.16 -27.02 7.82
CA ARG A 301 -18.68 -27.64 9.08
C ARG A 301 -18.56 -26.71 10.30
N VAL A 302 -17.57 -25.83 10.31
CA VAL A 302 -17.34 -24.85 11.39
C VAL A 302 -17.99 -23.52 11.01
N GLY A 303 -17.85 -23.12 9.74
CA GLY A 303 -18.51 -21.98 9.10
C GLY A 303 -19.97 -22.22 8.71
N THR A 304 -20.70 -23.11 9.39
CA THR A 304 -22.14 -23.31 9.12
C THR A 304 -22.95 -22.05 9.44
N LEU A 305 -24.13 -21.89 8.84
CA LEU A 305 -25.04 -20.78 9.17
C LEU A 305 -25.83 -21.00 10.46
N LYS A 306 -25.63 -22.13 11.17
CA LYS A 306 -26.32 -22.42 12.42
C LYS A 306 -25.82 -21.48 13.53
N PRO A 307 -26.73 -20.90 14.35
CA PRO A 307 -26.31 -20.04 15.44
C PRO A 307 -25.43 -20.83 16.41
N LEU A 308 -24.33 -20.20 16.86
CA LEU A 308 -23.48 -20.74 17.92
C LEU A 308 -24.18 -20.50 19.26
N SER A 309 -24.02 -21.44 20.20
CA SER A 309 -24.52 -21.21 21.55
C SER A 309 -23.71 -20.09 22.22
N ARG A 310 -24.33 -19.33 23.14
CA ARG A 310 -23.63 -18.27 23.89
C ARG A 310 -22.37 -18.80 24.59
N CYS A 311 -22.39 -20.05 25.06
CA CYS A 311 -21.25 -20.71 25.68
C CYS A 311 -20.10 -20.94 24.68
N GLN A 312 -20.39 -21.37 23.45
CA GLN A 312 -19.36 -21.52 22.41
C GLN A 312 -18.72 -20.19 22.03
N ILE A 313 -19.52 -19.12 21.93
CA ILE A 313 -19.01 -17.77 21.65
C ILE A 313 -18.14 -17.28 22.82
N ALA A 314 -18.60 -17.44 24.07
CA ALA A 314 -17.82 -17.08 25.24
C ALA A 314 -16.48 -17.84 25.30
N MET A 315 -16.48 -19.14 25.05
CA MET A 315 -15.26 -19.96 24.98
C MET A 315 -14.30 -19.47 23.89
N LEU A 316 -14.80 -19.08 22.72
CA LEU A 316 -13.97 -18.54 21.65
C LEU A 316 -13.28 -17.24 22.08
N TYR A 317 -14.00 -16.29 22.66
CA TYR A 317 -13.39 -15.03 23.10
C TYR A 317 -12.46 -15.21 24.31
N ILE A 318 -12.79 -16.11 25.25
CA ILE A 318 -11.89 -16.48 26.34
C ILE A 318 -10.59 -17.07 25.77
N CYS A 319 -10.68 -17.92 24.75
CA CYS A 319 -9.54 -18.47 24.04
C CYS A 319 -8.67 -17.35 23.44
N GLY A 320 -9.26 -16.40 22.71
CA GLY A 320 -8.53 -15.24 22.17
C GLY A 320 -7.88 -14.35 23.24
N MET A 321 -8.59 -14.03 24.32
CA MET A 321 -8.08 -13.22 25.43
C MET A 321 -6.95 -13.93 26.18
N THR A 322 -7.10 -15.23 26.46
CA THR A 322 -6.07 -16.04 27.13
C THR A 322 -4.82 -16.16 26.26
N GLY A 323 -5.01 -16.37 24.95
CA GLY A 323 -3.92 -16.37 23.97
C GLY A 323 -3.15 -15.05 23.96
N GLY A 324 -3.87 -13.92 23.92
CA GLY A 324 -3.26 -12.58 23.96
C GLY A 324 -2.55 -12.29 25.28
N LEU A 325 -3.17 -12.59 26.42
CA LEU A 325 -2.59 -12.37 27.75
C LEU A 325 -1.30 -13.19 27.95
N PHE A 326 -1.35 -14.49 27.61
CA PHE A 326 -0.18 -15.36 27.75
C PHE A 326 0.92 -15.08 26.72
N ALA A 327 0.57 -14.54 25.55
CA ALA A 327 1.57 -13.98 24.65
C ALA A 327 2.36 -12.85 25.34
N GLN A 328 1.67 -11.92 26.02
CA GLN A 328 2.34 -10.83 26.75
C GLN A 328 3.14 -11.32 27.94
N LEU A 329 2.59 -12.24 28.75
CA LEU A 329 3.33 -12.81 29.89
C LEU A 329 4.62 -13.52 29.43
N SER A 330 4.56 -14.25 28.31
CA SER A 330 5.73 -14.92 27.74
C SER A 330 6.82 -13.93 27.30
N LEU A 331 6.44 -12.71 26.91
CA LEU A 331 7.39 -11.66 26.52
C LEU A 331 8.02 -10.95 27.72
N PHE A 332 7.20 -10.55 28.70
CA PHE A 332 7.65 -9.66 29.79
C PHE A 332 8.16 -10.38 31.04
N GLN A 333 7.72 -11.62 31.28
CA GLN A 333 8.14 -12.42 32.44
C GLN A 333 9.13 -13.53 32.09
N SER A 334 9.61 -13.56 30.83
CA SER A 334 10.47 -14.58 30.20
C SER A 334 11.28 -15.45 31.18
N ASP A 335 10.63 -16.44 31.77
CA ASP A 335 11.24 -17.45 32.63
C ASP A 335 11.24 -18.78 31.85
N ASN A 336 12.43 -19.31 31.58
CA ASN A 336 12.57 -20.58 30.87
C ASN A 336 12.30 -21.82 31.76
N GLY A 337 11.86 -21.62 33.00
CA GLY A 337 11.33 -22.66 33.88
C GLY A 337 10.07 -23.35 33.33
N ASN A 338 9.61 -24.40 34.04
CA ASN A 338 8.42 -25.16 33.65
C ASN A 338 7.16 -24.28 33.60
N GLY A 339 7.08 -23.24 34.44
CA GLY A 339 5.98 -22.28 34.46
C GLY A 339 5.89 -21.47 33.17
N GLY A 340 6.99 -20.83 32.74
CA GLY A 340 6.98 -20.02 31.51
C GLY A 340 6.78 -20.85 30.24
N LYS A 341 7.31 -22.08 30.18
CA LYS A 341 7.01 -23.02 29.08
C LYS A 341 5.52 -23.35 29.00
N ALA A 342 4.86 -23.57 30.13
CA ALA A 342 3.42 -23.82 30.15
C ALA A 342 2.63 -22.59 29.67
N ILE A 343 3.00 -21.38 30.12
CA ILE A 343 2.39 -20.12 29.65
C ILE A 343 2.54 -19.97 28.13
N ALA A 344 3.75 -20.19 27.60
CA ALA A 344 4.04 -20.12 26.17
C ALA A 344 3.19 -21.11 25.34
N ILE A 345 3.11 -22.37 25.79
CA ILE A 345 2.32 -23.41 25.11
C ILE A 345 0.83 -23.07 25.12
N VAL A 346 0.30 -22.60 26.25
CA VAL A 346 -1.11 -22.22 26.32
C VAL A 346 -1.37 -20.99 25.44
N GLY A 347 -0.47 -19.99 25.46
CA GLY A 347 -0.58 -18.80 24.62
C GLY A 347 -0.68 -19.13 23.13
N ILE A 348 0.26 -19.92 22.60
CA ILE A 348 0.27 -20.28 21.17
C ILE A 348 -0.91 -21.17 20.80
N THR A 349 -1.30 -22.12 21.66
CA THR A 349 -2.40 -23.05 21.40
C THR A 349 -3.74 -22.32 21.37
N MET A 350 -3.99 -21.44 22.35
CA MET A 350 -5.23 -20.67 22.42
C MET A 350 -5.30 -19.65 21.26
N SER A 351 -4.21 -18.97 20.95
CA SER A 351 -4.17 -18.05 19.80
C SER A 351 -4.41 -18.75 18.46
N THR A 352 -3.83 -19.94 18.27
CA THR A 352 -4.05 -20.77 17.09
C THR A 352 -5.50 -21.25 17.02
N GLY A 353 -6.08 -21.68 18.14
CA GLY A 353 -7.49 -22.09 18.21
C GLY A 353 -8.44 -20.95 17.84
N PHE A 354 -8.22 -19.76 18.39
CA PHE A 354 -9.00 -18.57 18.07
C PHE A 354 -8.89 -18.17 16.59
N CYS A 355 -7.66 -18.00 16.09
CA CYS A 355 -7.39 -17.64 14.69
C CYS A 355 -7.92 -18.69 13.70
N GLY A 356 -7.77 -19.97 14.04
CA GLY A 356 -8.26 -21.10 13.25
C GLY A 356 -9.77 -21.07 13.07
N VAL A 357 -10.54 -20.83 14.13
CA VAL A 357 -12.01 -20.72 14.05
C VAL A 357 -12.42 -19.53 13.18
N TYR A 358 -11.80 -18.37 13.35
CA TYR A 358 -12.05 -17.18 12.52
C TYR A 358 -11.75 -17.43 11.03
N THR A 359 -10.63 -18.07 10.74
CA THR A 359 -10.23 -18.43 9.38
C THR A 359 -11.21 -19.42 8.77
N CYS A 360 -11.65 -20.43 9.53
CA CYS A 360 -12.65 -21.41 9.09
C CYS A 360 -14.00 -20.76 8.72
N CYS A 361 -14.37 -19.68 9.42
CA CYS A 361 -15.58 -18.90 9.19
C CYS A 361 -15.46 -17.89 8.04
N SER A 362 -14.25 -17.63 7.54
CA SER A 362 -14.02 -16.68 6.44
C SER A 362 -14.51 -17.25 5.11
N GLN A 363 -15.02 -16.37 4.24
CA GLN A 363 -15.47 -16.76 2.90
C GLN A 363 -14.25 -16.95 2.00
N GLN A 364 -14.18 -18.05 1.25
CA GLN A 364 -12.96 -18.47 0.55
C GLN A 364 -12.46 -17.46 -0.49
N GLN A 365 -13.36 -16.91 -1.30
CA GLN A 365 -13.01 -15.96 -2.36
C GLN A 365 -12.61 -14.59 -1.79
N LEU A 366 -13.31 -14.11 -0.77
CA LEU A 366 -12.97 -12.88 -0.05
C LEU A 366 -11.65 -13.04 0.69
N LEU A 367 -11.41 -14.18 1.35
CA LEU A 367 -10.13 -14.46 2.00
C LEU A 367 -8.99 -14.47 0.97
N LYS A 368 -9.16 -15.17 -0.16
CA LYS A 368 -8.17 -15.16 -1.25
C LYS A 368 -7.93 -13.74 -1.75
N ARG A 369 -8.96 -12.91 -1.87
CA ARG A 369 -8.86 -11.51 -2.29
C ARG A 369 -8.16 -10.63 -1.25
N VAL A 370 -8.41 -10.85 0.04
CA VAL A 370 -7.72 -10.16 1.15
C VAL A 370 -6.24 -10.53 1.15
N VAL A 371 -5.93 -11.83 1.18
CA VAL A 371 -4.56 -12.35 1.29
C VAL A 371 -3.71 -12.04 0.05
N SER A 372 -4.33 -11.94 -1.13
CA SER A 372 -3.65 -11.47 -2.35
C SER A 372 -3.59 -9.95 -2.50
N SER A 373 -4.24 -9.19 -1.60
CA SER A 373 -4.20 -7.74 -1.66
C SER A 373 -2.83 -7.22 -1.26
N PHE A 374 -2.33 -6.20 -1.98
CA PHE A 374 -1.06 -5.57 -1.63
C PHE A 374 -1.05 -5.03 -0.19
N HIS A 375 -2.15 -4.44 0.28
CA HIS A 375 -2.21 -3.85 1.62
C HIS A 375 -2.05 -4.89 2.71
N PHE A 376 -2.64 -6.08 2.51
CA PHE A 376 -2.43 -7.24 3.37
C PHE A 376 -0.98 -7.71 3.32
N LEU A 377 -0.48 -8.06 2.13
CA LEU A 377 0.86 -8.64 1.95
C LEU A 377 1.95 -7.70 2.45
N PHE A 378 1.81 -6.40 2.18
CA PHE A 378 2.74 -5.40 2.66
C PHE A 378 2.72 -5.34 4.19
N GLN A 379 1.55 -5.22 4.82
CA GLN A 379 1.45 -5.14 6.28
C GLN A 379 1.94 -6.42 6.97
N GLU A 380 1.53 -7.58 6.47
CA GLU A 380 1.95 -8.88 7.00
C GLU A 380 3.46 -9.06 6.88
N LEU A 381 4.07 -8.64 5.76
CA LEU A 381 5.52 -8.66 5.59
C LEU A 381 6.21 -7.75 6.62
N GLN A 382 5.70 -6.54 6.87
CA GLN A 382 6.28 -5.64 7.87
C GLN A 382 6.20 -6.25 9.29
N VAL A 383 5.05 -6.84 9.64
CA VAL A 383 4.85 -7.51 10.94
C VAL A 383 5.74 -8.75 11.07
N LEU A 384 5.85 -9.56 10.02
CA LEU A 384 6.73 -10.73 9.97
C LEU A 384 8.20 -10.33 10.14
N THR A 385 8.67 -9.32 9.40
CA THR A 385 10.05 -8.83 9.55
C THR A 385 10.30 -8.29 10.95
N ALA A 386 9.38 -7.50 11.52
CA ALA A 386 9.50 -7.02 12.90
C ALA A 386 9.54 -8.18 13.92
N GLY A 387 8.69 -9.19 13.73
CA GLY A 387 8.67 -10.39 14.55
C GLY A 387 9.98 -11.18 14.49
N ILE A 388 10.53 -11.38 13.29
CA ILE A 388 11.82 -12.05 13.09
C ILE A 388 12.95 -11.27 13.76
N CYS A 389 12.98 -9.93 13.61
CA CYS A 389 13.97 -9.10 14.31
C CYS A 389 13.85 -9.28 15.83
N LEU A 390 12.65 -9.25 16.40
CA LEU A 390 12.44 -9.45 17.84
C LEU A 390 12.88 -10.85 18.29
N MET A 391 12.51 -11.91 17.54
CA MET A 391 12.92 -13.29 17.85
C MET A 391 14.45 -13.43 17.86
N ASP A 392 15.14 -12.78 16.93
CA ASP A 392 16.60 -12.78 16.87
C ASP A 392 17.23 -12.00 18.04
N MET A 393 16.65 -10.86 18.43
CA MET A 393 17.10 -10.08 19.59
C MET A 393 16.91 -10.83 20.92
N PHE A 394 15.89 -11.68 21.02
CA PHE A 394 15.71 -12.65 22.11
C PHE A 394 16.58 -13.91 21.96
N SER A 395 17.53 -13.92 21.01
CA SER A 395 18.43 -15.07 20.76
C SER A 395 17.69 -16.39 20.53
N TRP A 396 16.49 -16.33 19.96
CA TRP A 396 15.62 -17.49 19.70
C TRP A 396 15.23 -18.29 20.96
N GLU A 397 15.19 -17.64 22.12
CA GLU A 397 14.69 -18.27 23.35
C GLU A 397 13.23 -18.69 23.21
N TRP A 398 12.93 -19.93 23.62
CA TRP A 398 11.65 -20.58 23.34
C TRP A 398 10.44 -19.77 23.84
N VAL A 399 10.48 -19.31 25.11
CA VAL A 399 9.32 -18.65 25.75
C VAL A 399 8.97 -17.31 25.06
N PRO A 400 9.90 -16.35 24.88
CA PRO A 400 9.64 -15.13 24.12
C PRO A 400 9.25 -15.38 22.66
N VAL A 401 9.91 -16.32 21.98
CA VAL A 401 9.59 -16.66 20.58
C VAL A 401 8.15 -17.14 20.44
N CYS A 402 7.67 -17.99 21.34
CA CYS A 402 6.27 -18.39 21.39
C CYS A 402 5.34 -17.19 21.64
N GLY A 403 5.73 -16.26 22.52
CA GLY A 403 4.98 -15.02 22.75
C GLY A 403 4.84 -14.16 21.49
N ILE A 404 5.94 -13.94 20.76
CA ILE A 404 5.95 -13.19 19.49
C ILE A 404 5.08 -13.91 18.46
N ALA A 405 5.30 -15.22 18.26
CA ALA A 405 4.54 -16.03 17.31
C ALA A 405 3.03 -16.00 17.62
N SER A 406 2.68 -16.10 18.89
CA SER A 406 1.29 -16.00 19.35
C SER A 406 0.68 -14.64 19.01
N GLY A 407 1.40 -13.55 19.24
CA GLY A 407 0.97 -12.20 18.86
C GLY A 407 0.78 -12.04 17.35
N MET A 408 1.68 -12.60 16.55
CA MET A 408 1.58 -12.59 15.09
C MET A 408 0.35 -13.36 14.58
N ILE A 409 0.10 -14.56 15.12
CA ILE A 409 -1.09 -15.36 14.77
C ILE A 409 -2.40 -14.60 15.08
N LEU A 410 -2.45 -13.90 16.21
CA LEU A 410 -3.59 -13.04 16.55
C LEU A 410 -3.72 -11.85 15.59
N SER A 411 -2.61 -11.20 15.25
CA SER A 411 -2.60 -10.07 14.31
C SER A 411 -3.15 -10.45 12.93
N HIS A 412 -2.85 -11.67 12.46
CA HIS A 412 -3.36 -12.22 11.21
C HIS A 412 -4.90 -12.30 11.18
N THR A 413 -5.54 -12.61 12.32
CA THR A 413 -7.00 -12.64 12.43
C THR A 413 -7.60 -11.26 12.20
N PHE A 414 -6.94 -10.21 12.72
CA PHE A 414 -7.37 -8.84 12.48
C PHE A 414 -7.19 -8.46 11.01
N PHE A 415 -6.05 -8.73 10.40
CA PHE A 415 -5.83 -8.41 8.98
C PHE A 415 -6.74 -9.17 8.02
N THR A 416 -7.35 -10.28 8.43
CA THR A 416 -8.28 -11.07 7.60
C THR A 416 -9.76 -10.80 7.88
N VAL A 417 -10.10 -9.84 8.75
CA VAL A 417 -11.49 -9.56 9.18
C VAL A 417 -12.47 -9.28 8.02
N ASP A 418 -11.98 -8.68 6.93
CA ASP A 418 -12.78 -8.39 5.74
C ASP A 418 -13.22 -9.64 4.96
N ALA A 419 -12.62 -10.79 5.25
CA ALA A 419 -13.03 -12.06 4.68
C ALA A 419 -14.30 -12.62 5.33
N LEU A 420 -14.74 -12.09 6.49
CA LEU A 420 -16.00 -12.45 7.12
C LEU A 420 -17.17 -11.71 6.46
N THR A 421 -18.17 -12.47 6.02
CA THR A 421 -19.44 -11.89 5.54
C THR A 421 -20.21 -11.24 6.69
N PRO A 422 -21.10 -10.27 6.42
CA PRO A 422 -21.94 -9.65 7.45
C PRO A 422 -22.70 -10.67 8.31
N LEU A 423 -23.24 -11.72 7.68
CA LEU A 423 -23.93 -12.80 8.38
C LEU A 423 -23.02 -13.53 9.36
N MET A 424 -21.77 -13.80 8.96
CA MET A 424 -20.80 -14.47 9.83
C MET A 424 -20.32 -13.56 10.96
N LYS A 425 -20.15 -12.25 10.71
CA LYS A 425 -19.84 -11.26 11.77
C LYS A 425 -20.93 -11.23 12.83
N ARG A 426 -22.21 -11.21 12.41
CA ARG A 426 -23.36 -11.29 13.35
C ARG A 426 -23.36 -12.61 14.12
N ARG A 427 -23.11 -13.75 13.45
CA ARG A 427 -23.03 -15.07 14.08
C ARG A 427 -21.94 -15.15 15.16
N LEU A 428 -20.78 -14.57 14.91
CA LEU A 428 -19.66 -14.53 15.86
C LEU A 428 -19.79 -13.43 16.92
N HIS A 429 -20.86 -12.63 16.89
CA HIS A 429 -21.02 -11.42 17.71
C HIS A 429 -19.78 -10.51 17.60
N PHE A 430 -19.24 -10.41 16.39
CA PHE A 430 -18.02 -9.66 16.15
C PHE A 430 -18.32 -8.16 16.21
N GLU A 431 -17.75 -7.50 17.22
CA GLU A 431 -17.75 -6.06 17.33
C GLU A 431 -16.41 -5.50 16.87
N PHE A 432 -16.45 -4.46 16.07
CA PHE A 432 -15.22 -3.84 15.57
C PHE A 432 -14.45 -3.07 16.64
N TRP A 433 -15.06 -2.75 17.80
CA TRP A 433 -14.33 -2.23 18.94
C TRP A 433 -13.26 -3.22 19.41
N LEU A 434 -13.57 -4.51 19.41
CA LEU A 434 -12.59 -5.55 19.74
C LEU A 434 -11.41 -5.54 18.76
N PHE A 435 -11.68 -5.33 17.47
CA PHE A 435 -10.65 -5.19 16.44
C PHE A 435 -9.75 -3.98 16.67
N VAL A 436 -10.33 -2.82 16.99
CA VAL A 436 -9.56 -1.60 17.30
C VAL A 436 -8.71 -1.81 18.54
N VAL A 437 -9.29 -2.35 19.61
CA VAL A 437 -8.56 -2.64 20.87
C VAL A 437 -7.43 -3.64 20.62
N GLY A 438 -7.68 -4.70 19.87
CA GLY A 438 -6.67 -5.71 19.52
C GLY A 438 -5.48 -5.13 18.75
N ILE A 439 -5.74 -4.31 17.73
CA ILE A 439 -4.68 -3.60 17.00
C ILE A 439 -3.94 -2.64 17.94
N MET A 440 -4.65 -1.82 18.73
CA MET A 440 -4.02 -0.86 19.63
C MET A 440 -3.13 -1.53 20.68
N LEU A 441 -3.56 -2.66 21.25
CA LEU A 441 -2.75 -3.48 22.16
C LEU A 441 -1.50 -4.02 21.46
N PHE A 442 -1.66 -4.58 20.27
CA PHE A 442 -0.51 -5.06 19.48
C PHE A 442 0.48 -3.92 19.18
N MET A 443 -0.01 -2.74 18.82
CA MET A 443 0.82 -1.56 18.58
C MET A 443 1.54 -1.10 19.84
N LEU A 444 0.84 -1.07 20.98
CA LEU A 444 1.41 -0.68 22.27
C LEU A 444 2.56 -1.61 22.64
N VAL A 445 2.38 -2.92 22.48
CA VAL A 445 3.42 -3.92 22.79
C VAL A 445 4.65 -3.72 21.91
N LEU A 446 4.48 -3.51 20.60
CA LEU A 446 5.60 -3.21 19.70
C LEU A 446 6.35 -1.93 20.10
N VAL A 447 5.63 -0.90 20.52
CA VAL A 447 6.25 0.36 21.01
C VAL A 447 6.97 0.12 22.32
N LEU A 448 6.39 -0.61 23.27
CA LEU A 448 7.04 -0.93 24.55
C LEU A 448 8.32 -1.73 24.34
N LEU A 449 8.32 -2.71 23.43
CA LEU A 449 9.52 -3.47 23.07
C LEU A 449 10.57 -2.57 22.41
N LEU A 450 10.16 -1.69 21.49
CA LEU A 450 11.08 -0.74 20.86
C LEU A 450 11.69 0.24 21.87
N VAL A 451 10.87 0.75 22.80
CA VAL A 451 11.31 1.63 23.88
C VAL A 451 12.23 0.89 24.85
N ASP A 452 11.98 -0.40 25.12
CA ASP A 452 12.88 -1.22 25.92
C ASP A 452 14.24 -1.38 25.24
N VAL A 453 14.27 -1.70 23.94
CA VAL A 453 15.49 -1.76 23.14
C VAL A 453 16.28 -0.45 23.20
N LEU A 454 15.60 0.69 23.04
CA LEU A 454 16.27 1.98 22.92
C LEU A 454 16.63 2.64 24.27
N LEU A 455 15.82 2.47 25.32
CA LEU A 455 15.96 3.26 26.55
C LEU A 455 16.18 2.41 27.81
N PHE A 456 15.29 1.45 28.08
CA PHE A 456 15.23 0.79 29.39
C PHE A 456 16.10 -0.45 29.51
N GLY A 457 16.24 -1.23 28.45
CA GLY A 457 16.96 -2.51 28.40
C GLY A 457 16.59 -3.47 29.53
N TYR A 458 15.34 -3.45 29.99
CA TYR A 458 14.85 -4.31 31.07
C TYR A 458 14.82 -5.77 30.64
N LEU A 459 14.45 -6.04 29.38
CA LEU A 459 14.35 -7.40 28.83
C LEU A 459 15.71 -7.95 28.37
N GLY A 460 16.80 -7.19 28.49
CA GLY A 460 18.13 -7.62 28.06
C GLY A 460 18.25 -7.92 26.56
N LEU A 461 17.40 -7.28 25.73
CA LEU A 461 17.36 -7.48 24.29
C LEU A 461 18.73 -7.17 23.66
N ARG A 462 19.23 -8.11 22.86
CA ARG A 462 20.57 -8.00 22.25
C ARG A 462 20.44 -7.48 20.83
N ASP A 463 21.19 -6.44 20.51
CA ASP A 463 21.31 -5.98 19.13
C ASP A 463 22.36 -6.80 18.39
N ARG A 464 21.88 -7.84 17.72
CA ARG A 464 22.72 -8.81 17.02
C ARG A 464 22.93 -8.37 15.58
N GLU A 465 24.03 -8.83 15.01
CA GLU A 465 24.27 -8.77 13.58
C GLU A 465 23.25 -9.64 12.86
N PHE A 466 22.27 -9.00 12.24
CA PHE A 466 21.17 -9.67 11.54
C PHE A 466 21.60 -10.18 10.16
N LEU A 467 22.39 -9.37 9.45
CA LEU A 467 22.87 -9.72 8.11
C LEU A 467 24.27 -9.11 7.88
N ASN A 468 25.23 -9.95 7.49
CA ASN A 468 26.57 -9.53 7.06
C ASN A 468 26.72 -9.86 5.58
N VAL A 469 26.78 -8.83 4.73
CA VAL A 469 26.93 -8.99 3.27
C VAL A 469 28.28 -8.43 2.85
N SER A 470 29.10 -9.25 2.20
CA SER A 470 30.35 -8.81 1.57
C SER A 470 30.24 -8.88 0.05
N ILE A 471 30.35 -7.73 -0.62
CA ILE A 471 30.30 -7.61 -2.09
C ILE A 471 31.47 -6.73 -2.54
N VAL A 472 32.30 -7.22 -3.45
CA VAL A 472 33.45 -6.49 -4.04
C VAL A 472 34.34 -5.85 -2.95
N GLY A 473 34.72 -6.64 -1.94
CA GLY A 473 35.62 -6.21 -0.86
C GLY A 473 35.02 -5.23 0.16
N HIS A 474 33.76 -4.78 -0.02
CA HIS A 474 33.04 -3.94 0.93
C HIS A 474 32.12 -4.81 1.78
N GLN A 475 32.10 -4.57 3.10
CA GLN A 475 31.23 -5.27 4.05
C GLN A 475 30.12 -4.33 4.54
N ALA A 476 28.88 -4.79 4.43
CA ALA A 476 27.73 -4.17 5.06
C ALA A 476 27.25 -5.05 6.21
N ILE A 477 27.34 -4.52 7.42
CA ILE A 477 26.81 -5.16 8.63
C ILE A 477 25.49 -4.47 8.99
N PHE A 478 24.44 -5.26 9.09
CA PHE A 478 23.11 -4.80 9.44
C PHE A 478 22.72 -5.33 10.81
N HIS A 479 22.41 -4.43 11.72
CA HIS A 479 21.96 -4.73 13.08
C HIS A 479 20.44 -4.90 13.16
N ALA A 480 19.95 -5.69 14.10
CA ALA A 480 18.52 -5.97 14.22
C ALA A 480 17.69 -4.76 14.70
N ALA A 481 18.24 -3.94 15.60
CA ALA A 481 17.51 -2.83 16.22
C ALA A 481 17.11 -1.71 15.23
N PRO A 482 17.97 -1.24 14.31
CA PRO A 482 17.57 -0.24 13.31
C PRO A 482 16.50 -0.75 12.32
N PHE A 483 16.56 -2.04 11.97
CA PHE A 483 15.51 -2.66 11.15
C PHE A 483 14.19 -2.68 11.91
N LEU A 484 14.19 -3.16 13.15
CA LEU A 484 13.01 -3.20 14.01
C LEU A 484 12.37 -1.80 14.12
N PHE A 485 13.16 -0.75 14.38
CA PHE A 485 12.67 0.62 14.51
C PHE A 485 11.81 1.05 13.31
N GLY A 486 12.34 0.97 12.09
CA GLY A 486 11.56 1.43 10.93
C GLY A 486 10.44 0.46 10.52
N ARG A 487 10.52 -0.85 10.86
CA ARG A 487 9.37 -1.75 10.71
C ARG A 487 8.25 -1.37 11.67
N VAL A 488 8.55 -1.10 12.95
CA VAL A 488 7.56 -0.65 13.94
C VAL A 488 6.89 0.65 13.50
N LEU A 489 7.65 1.65 13.05
CA LEU A 489 7.08 2.90 12.51
C LEU A 489 6.13 2.65 11.33
N THR A 490 6.53 1.78 10.40
CA THR A 490 5.69 1.42 9.25
C THR A 490 4.42 0.71 9.72
N VAL A 491 4.53 -0.28 10.61
CA VAL A 491 3.39 -1.01 11.17
C VAL A 491 2.44 -0.04 11.89
N ILE A 492 2.93 0.93 12.67
CA ILE A 492 2.11 1.96 13.34
C ILE A 492 1.33 2.78 12.32
N LEU A 493 2.03 3.30 11.32
CA LEU A 493 1.45 4.18 10.32
C LEU A 493 0.35 3.47 9.51
N TRP A 494 0.55 2.19 9.16
CA TRP A 494 -0.44 1.42 8.42
C TRP A 494 -1.58 0.87 9.29
N SER A 495 -1.31 0.49 10.55
CA SER A 495 -2.34 0.07 11.50
C SER A 495 -3.24 1.22 11.92
N SER A 496 -2.69 2.42 12.14
CA SER A 496 -3.46 3.62 12.47
C SER A 496 -4.45 4.01 11.36
N ARG A 497 -4.09 3.79 10.09
CA ARG A 497 -5.02 3.90 8.96
C ARG A 497 -6.22 2.97 9.13
N TYR A 498 -6.02 1.72 9.52
CA TYR A 498 -7.12 0.77 9.71
C TYR A 498 -8.03 1.21 10.86
N VAL A 499 -7.45 1.65 11.98
CA VAL A 499 -8.21 2.22 13.10
C VAL A 499 -9.01 3.44 12.64
N TYR A 500 -8.39 4.38 11.92
CA TYR A 500 -9.09 5.56 11.38
C TYR A 500 -10.26 5.19 10.45
N ILE A 501 -10.09 4.17 9.60
CA ILE A 501 -11.15 3.70 8.70
C ILE A 501 -12.32 3.12 9.50
N VAL A 502 -12.04 2.35 10.55
CA VAL A 502 -13.06 1.78 11.42
C VAL A 502 -13.80 2.88 12.18
N LEU A 503 -13.09 3.88 12.70
CA LEU A 503 -13.68 5.01 13.43
C LEU A 503 -14.51 5.94 12.54
N THR A 504 -14.18 6.05 11.25
CA THR A 504 -14.86 6.93 10.28
C THR A 504 -15.83 6.19 9.36
N ARG A 505 -16.23 4.97 9.71
CA ARG A 505 -17.18 4.20 8.91
C ARG A 505 -18.60 4.72 9.07
N VAL A 506 -19.39 4.57 8.01
CA VAL A 506 -20.81 4.90 8.02
C VAL A 506 -21.69 3.65 8.10
N ASP A 507 -21.18 2.49 7.66
CA ASP A 507 -21.89 1.20 7.63
C ASP A 507 -21.02 0.12 8.30
N ASP A 508 -21.63 -0.74 9.11
CA ASP A 508 -20.98 -1.92 9.73
C ASP A 508 -20.61 -2.99 8.70
N ASN A 509 -21.22 -2.95 7.51
CA ASN A 509 -20.88 -3.82 6.38
C ASN A 509 -19.72 -3.29 5.53
N ALA A 510 -19.15 -2.13 5.88
CA ALA A 510 -17.99 -1.57 5.19
C ALA A 510 -16.75 -2.47 5.40
N LEU A 511 -15.99 -2.66 4.32
CA LEU A 511 -14.72 -3.37 4.35
C LEU A 511 -13.59 -2.38 4.71
N VAL A 512 -12.74 -2.78 5.64
CA VAL A 512 -11.72 -1.94 6.26
C VAL A 512 -10.43 -1.94 5.46
N LEU A 513 -9.98 -3.12 5.04
CA LEU A 513 -8.73 -3.40 4.34
C LEU A 513 -8.91 -3.41 2.82
N LEU A 514 -9.98 -4.05 2.33
CA LEU A 514 -10.29 -4.10 0.91
C LEU A 514 -10.81 -2.75 0.41
N ARG A 515 -10.29 -2.36 -0.76
CA ARG A 515 -10.69 -1.13 -1.46
C ARG A 515 -11.12 -1.47 -2.88
N GLY A 516 -12.21 -0.85 -3.32
CA GLY A 516 -12.77 -1.05 -4.66
C GLY A 516 -11.91 -0.39 -5.73
N ASN A 517 -11.77 -1.08 -6.86
CA ASN A 517 -11.20 -0.49 -8.05
C ASN A 517 -12.21 0.49 -8.66
N VAL A 518 -11.73 1.64 -9.09
CA VAL A 518 -12.56 2.70 -9.67
C VAL A 518 -12.22 2.83 -11.15
N GLU A 519 -13.22 3.04 -11.99
CA GLU A 519 -13.10 3.21 -13.44
C GLU A 519 -13.83 4.47 -13.90
N PHE A 520 -13.39 5.02 -15.01
CA PHE A 520 -14.04 6.13 -15.70
C PHE A 520 -13.89 5.98 -17.21
N ASP A 521 -14.90 6.38 -17.98
CA ASP A 521 -14.92 6.22 -19.42
C ASP A 521 -14.60 7.52 -20.15
N PHE A 522 -13.30 7.82 -20.24
CA PHE A 522 -12.83 9.05 -20.88
C PHE A 522 -13.10 9.08 -22.40
N GLU A 523 -13.08 7.94 -23.09
CA GLU A 523 -13.27 7.90 -24.54
C GLU A 523 -14.73 8.12 -24.93
N ASN A 524 -15.67 7.49 -24.22
CA ASN A 524 -17.10 7.76 -24.46
C ASN A 524 -17.48 9.18 -24.05
N TRP A 525 -16.95 9.69 -22.93
CA TRP A 525 -17.12 11.09 -22.56
C TRP A 525 -16.65 12.04 -23.67
N LYS A 526 -15.46 11.80 -24.23
CA LYS A 526 -14.92 12.61 -25.33
C LYS A 526 -15.79 12.56 -26.58
N ARG A 527 -16.31 11.38 -26.94
CA ARG A 527 -17.24 11.22 -28.08
C ARG A 527 -18.54 12.00 -27.86
N GLN A 528 -19.10 11.94 -26.65
CA GLN A 528 -20.33 12.65 -26.29
C GLN A 528 -20.15 14.16 -26.42
N VAL A 529 -19.07 14.72 -25.85
CA VAL A 529 -18.76 16.16 -25.99
C VAL A 529 -18.63 16.59 -27.46
N VAL A 530 -18.02 15.76 -28.31
CA VAL A 530 -17.92 16.05 -29.75
C VAL A 530 -19.30 16.02 -30.42
N LEU A 531 -20.16 15.07 -30.08
CA LEU A 531 -21.53 14.99 -30.62
C LEU A 531 -22.37 16.20 -30.19
N ASP A 532 -22.32 16.57 -28.92
CA ASP A 532 -23.07 17.70 -28.37
C ASP A 532 -22.62 19.03 -28.99
N SER A 533 -21.31 19.19 -29.25
CA SER A 533 -20.75 20.36 -29.94
C SER A 533 -21.15 20.46 -31.41
N ARG A 534 -21.53 19.33 -32.05
CA ARG A 534 -22.05 19.31 -33.43
C ARG A 534 -23.54 19.61 -33.45
N ALA A 535 -24.30 19.08 -32.49
CA ALA A 535 -25.74 19.32 -32.38
C ALA A 535 -26.09 20.78 -32.01
N THR A 536 -25.18 21.50 -31.36
CA THR A 536 -25.34 22.94 -31.05
C THR A 536 -24.94 23.88 -32.19
N ARG A 537 -24.35 23.36 -33.28
CA ARG A 537 -23.97 24.14 -34.47
C ARG A 537 -24.93 23.98 -35.65
N THR A 538 -25.90 23.08 -35.53
CA THR A 538 -27.05 22.89 -36.44
C THR A 538 -28.25 23.56 -35.84
#